data_AF-A0A532TBQ0-F1
#
_entry.id   AF-A0A532TBQ0-F1
#
_cell.length_a   1.000
_cell.length_b   1.000
_cell.length_c   1.000
_cell.angle_alpha   90.00
_cell.angle_beta   90.00
_cell.angle_gamma   90.00
#
_symmetry.space_group_name_H-M   'P 1'
#
loop_
_entity.id
_entity.type
_entity.pdbx_description
1 polymer ?
#
loop_
_entity_poly.entity_id
_entity_poly.type
_entity_poly.pdbx_seq_one_letter_code
_entity_poly.pdbx_strand_id
1 'polypeptide(L)'
;MDLKSKEEIEKLIKYFKIDRDILEYIESLERNKDEILTKKNFIEKVNYFKALGDRVRFLIYNLIGKKEMCVCELTAILNLSQPAISHHIKILDQAGLIYGVKKGKFTSYEINKNLKRSYLI
;
A
#
# COMPACT_ATOMS: atom_id res chain seq x y z
N MET A 1 -10.54 17.30 -20.57
CA MET A 1 -11.68 16.39 -20.31
C MET A 1 -12.44 16.20 -21.62
N ASP A 2 -12.84 14.98 -21.95
CA ASP A 2 -13.63 14.72 -23.16
C ASP A 2 -15.10 15.18 -22.98
N LEU A 3 -15.81 15.36 -24.11
CA LEU A 3 -17.20 15.85 -24.14
C LEU A 3 -18.16 14.97 -23.33
N LYS A 4 -17.99 13.64 -23.35
CA LYS A 4 -18.87 12.70 -22.66
C LYS A 4 -18.74 12.81 -21.15
N SER A 5 -17.51 12.92 -20.64
CA SER A 5 -17.25 13.14 -19.22
C SER A 5 -17.88 14.44 -18.69
N LYS A 6 -17.92 15.50 -19.52
CA LYS A 6 -18.55 16.77 -19.14
C LYS A 6 -20.06 16.63 -18.93
N GLU A 7 -20.76 16.00 -19.88
CA GLU A 7 -22.21 15.80 -19.80
C GLU A 7 -22.63 14.96 -18.59
N GLU A 8 -21.84 13.95 -18.22
CA GLU A 8 -22.10 13.12 -17.04
C GLU A 8 -21.99 13.93 -15.73
N ILE A 9 -21.02 14.84 -15.66
CA ILE A 9 -20.83 15.73 -14.51
C ILE A 9 -21.97 16.75 -14.40
N GLU A 10 -22.44 17.34 -15.50
CA GLU A 10 -23.59 18.26 -15.48
C GLU A 10 -24.85 17.57 -14.95
N LYS A 11 -25.09 16.31 -15.38
CA LYS A 11 -26.18 15.48 -14.85
C LYS A 11 -26.04 15.23 -13.35
N LEU A 12 -24.82 14.93 -12.87
CA LEU A 12 -24.53 14.74 -11.45
C LEU A 12 -24.80 16.00 -10.62
N ILE A 13 -24.31 17.16 -11.05
CA ILE A 13 -24.51 18.45 -10.38
C ILE A 13 -26.01 18.72 -10.20
N LYS A 14 -26.79 18.54 -11.28
CA LYS A 14 -28.24 18.70 -11.25
C LYS A 14 -28.92 17.69 -10.34
N TYR A 15 -28.52 16.42 -10.41
CA TYR A 15 -29.12 15.33 -9.63
C TYR A 15 -28.89 15.51 -8.13
N PHE A 16 -27.66 15.84 -7.74
CA PHE A 16 -27.27 16.04 -6.34
C PHE A 16 -27.54 17.46 -5.82
N LYS A 17 -28.09 18.35 -6.65
CA LYS A 17 -28.35 19.77 -6.32
C LYS A 17 -27.10 20.46 -5.78
N ILE A 18 -25.97 20.24 -6.44
CA ILE A 18 -24.69 20.84 -6.06
C ILE A 18 -24.75 22.33 -6.39
N ASP A 19 -24.52 23.18 -5.40
CA ASP A 19 -24.49 24.64 -5.53
C ASP A 19 -23.13 25.12 -6.05
N ARG A 20 -22.76 24.62 -7.24
CA ARG A 20 -21.55 24.98 -8.00
C ARG A 20 -21.83 24.79 -9.48
N ASP A 21 -21.27 25.66 -10.31
CA ASP A 21 -21.25 25.37 -11.74
C ASP A 21 -20.25 24.25 -12.08
N ILE A 22 -20.28 23.79 -13.33
CA ILE A 22 -19.41 22.70 -13.76
C ILE A 22 -17.92 23.02 -13.64
N LEU A 23 -17.51 24.25 -13.93
CA LEU A 23 -16.11 24.66 -13.83
C LEU A 23 -15.67 24.66 -12.37
N GLU A 24 -16.44 25.30 -11.49
CA GLU A 24 -16.18 25.34 -10.05
C GLU A 24 -16.13 23.94 -9.43
N TYR A 25 -17.04 23.06 -9.84
CA TYR A 25 -17.06 21.68 -9.36
C TYR A 25 -15.80 20.93 -9.82
N ILE A 26 -15.43 21.01 -11.10
CA ILE A 26 -14.22 20.35 -11.63
C ILE A 26 -12.97 20.90 -10.95
N GLU A 27 -12.82 22.21 -10.80
CA GLU A 27 -11.69 22.82 -10.08
C GLU A 27 -11.60 22.31 -8.63
N SER A 28 -12.75 22.07 -7.99
CA SER A 28 -12.75 21.45 -6.66
C SER A 28 -12.27 19.99 -6.68
N LEU A 29 -12.61 19.21 -7.71
CA LEU A 29 -12.12 17.85 -7.88
C LEU A 29 -10.61 17.81 -8.19
N GLU A 30 -10.14 18.73 -9.03
CA GLU A 30 -8.71 18.85 -9.38
C GLU A 30 -7.89 19.24 -8.16
N ARG A 31 -8.35 20.22 -7.37
CA ARG A 31 -7.71 20.57 -6.09
C ARG A 31 -7.61 19.37 -5.13
N ASN A 32 -8.68 18.59 -4.99
CA ASN A 32 -8.65 17.39 -4.13
C ASN A 32 -7.63 16.36 -4.64
N LYS A 33 -7.59 16.13 -5.96
CA LYS A 33 -6.63 15.22 -6.59
C LYS A 33 -5.21 15.70 -6.34
N ASP A 34 -4.93 16.98 -6.55
CA ASP A 34 -3.59 17.56 -6.38
C ASP A 34 -3.16 17.57 -4.91
N GLU A 35 -4.06 17.86 -3.97
CA GLU A 35 -3.80 17.73 -2.53
C GLU A 35 -3.37 16.30 -2.18
N ILE A 36 -4.04 15.29 -2.71
CA ILE A 36 -3.68 13.87 -2.46
C ILE A 36 -2.32 13.53 -3.06
N LEU A 37 -2.08 13.92 -4.32
CA LEU A 37 -0.85 13.60 -5.04
C LEU A 37 0.38 14.31 -4.45
N THR A 38 0.20 15.50 -3.87
CA THR A 38 1.28 16.28 -3.25
C THR A 38 1.62 15.85 -1.82
N LYS A 39 0.86 14.92 -1.22
CA LYS A 39 1.21 14.39 0.11
C LYS A 39 2.59 13.73 0.07
N LYS A 40 3.47 14.16 0.97
CA LYS A 40 4.88 13.70 1.08
C LYS A 40 5.05 12.18 1.07
N ASN A 41 4.07 11.42 1.54
CA ASN A 41 4.10 9.96 1.64
C ASN A 41 3.22 9.23 0.61
N PHE A 42 2.66 9.91 -0.40
CA PHE A 42 1.74 9.29 -1.36
C PHE A 42 2.37 8.07 -2.06
N ILE A 43 3.56 8.25 -2.64
CA ILE A 43 4.28 7.17 -3.34
C ILE A 43 4.67 6.03 -2.39
N GLU A 44 5.12 6.37 -1.18
CA GLU A 44 5.45 5.41 -0.14
C GLU A 44 4.24 4.54 0.23
N LYS A 45 3.07 5.16 0.49
CA LYS A 45 1.82 4.46 0.75
C LYS A 45 1.41 3.56 -0.42
N VAL A 46 1.50 4.06 -1.66
CA VAL A 46 1.20 3.25 -2.86
C VAL A 46 2.09 2.00 -2.90
N ASN A 47 3.38 2.12 -2.59
CA ASN A 47 4.29 0.98 -2.56
C ASN A 47 3.95 -0.01 -1.44
N TYR A 48 3.55 0.48 -0.27
CA TYR A 48 3.11 -0.37 0.84
C TYR A 48 1.88 -1.20 0.44
N PHE A 49 0.85 -0.55 -0.12
CA PHE A 49 -0.37 -1.24 -0.53
C PHE A 49 -0.12 -2.21 -1.69
N LYS A 50 0.76 -1.88 -2.65
CA LYS A 50 1.17 -2.83 -3.70
C LYS A 50 1.88 -4.06 -3.13
N ALA A 51 2.75 -3.87 -2.14
CA ALA A 51 3.41 -4.97 -1.46
C ALA A 51 2.41 -5.82 -0.65
N LEU A 52 1.47 -5.22 0.05
CA LEU A 52 0.47 -5.93 0.86
C LEU A 52 -0.71 -6.51 0.06
N GLY A 53 -0.94 -6.07 -1.18
CA GLY A 53 -2.04 -6.53 -2.03
C GLY A 53 -1.92 -7.97 -2.52
N ASP A 54 -0.80 -8.66 -2.23
CA ASP A 54 -0.62 -10.08 -2.52
C ASP A 54 -0.92 -10.93 -1.27
N ARG A 55 -1.71 -11.99 -1.47
CA ARG A 55 -2.17 -12.86 -0.38
C ARG A 55 -1.01 -13.47 0.43
N VAL A 56 0.05 -13.91 -0.24
CA VAL A 56 1.20 -14.57 0.43
C VAL A 56 2.02 -13.53 1.19
N ARG A 57 2.29 -12.38 0.59
CA ARG A 57 3.01 -11.26 1.27
C ARG A 57 2.24 -10.77 2.48
N PHE A 58 0.92 -10.62 2.37
CA PHE A 58 0.07 -10.24 3.49
C PHE A 58 0.15 -11.26 4.64
N LEU A 59 0.10 -12.56 4.32
CA LEU A 59 0.25 -13.62 5.31
C LEU A 59 1.65 -13.61 5.97
N ILE A 60 2.73 -13.52 5.18
CA ILE A 60 4.10 -13.44 5.69
C ILE A 60 4.27 -12.24 6.63
N TYR A 61 3.79 -11.05 6.22
CA TYR A 61 3.85 -9.84 7.03
C TYR A 61 3.14 -10.04 8.38
N ASN A 62 1.93 -10.60 8.38
CA ASN A 62 1.19 -10.86 9.63
C ASN A 62 1.87 -11.90 10.53
N LEU A 63 2.47 -12.95 9.95
CA LEU A 63 3.22 -13.96 10.70
C LEU A 63 4.45 -13.35 11.38
N ILE A 64 5.23 -12.55 10.65
CA ILE A 64 6.37 -11.79 11.20
C ILE A 64 5.90 -10.82 12.29
N GLY A 65 4.72 -10.22 12.15
CA GLY A 65 4.10 -9.37 13.16
C GLY A 65 3.73 -10.10 14.46
N LYS A 66 3.56 -11.43 14.44
CA LYS A 66 3.33 -12.24 15.64
C LYS A 66 4.63 -12.64 16.32
N LYS A 67 5.65 -12.97 15.52
CA LYS A 67 6.97 -13.40 15.97
C LYS A 67 7.95 -13.15 14.83
N GLU A 68 9.14 -12.67 15.16
CA GLU A 68 10.25 -12.58 14.20
C GLU A 68 10.56 -13.97 13.63
N MET A 69 10.70 -14.08 12.30
CA MET A 69 10.86 -15.37 11.61
C MET A 69 11.98 -15.32 10.58
N CYS A 70 12.73 -16.42 10.43
CA CYS A 70 13.63 -16.62 9.30
C CYS A 70 12.89 -17.11 8.04
N VAL A 71 13.55 -17.03 6.89
CA VAL A 71 13.08 -17.64 5.63
C VAL A 71 12.78 -19.13 5.82
N CYS A 72 13.63 -19.84 6.59
CA CYS A 72 13.47 -21.25 6.90
C CYS A 72 12.15 -21.58 7.62
N GLU A 73 11.80 -20.83 8.65
CA GLU A 73 10.54 -21.00 9.41
C GLU A 73 9.34 -20.75 8.49
N LEU A 74 9.39 -19.69 7.69
CA LEU A 74 8.32 -19.35 6.74
C LEU A 74 8.15 -20.41 5.65
N THR A 75 9.24 -20.93 5.10
CA THR A 75 9.22 -22.05 4.15
C THR A 75 8.57 -23.30 4.76
N ALA A 76 8.90 -23.62 6.02
CA ALA A 76 8.37 -24.80 6.69
C ALA A 76 6.85 -24.74 6.91
N ILE A 77 6.28 -23.56 7.20
CA ILE A 77 4.85 -23.42 7.52
C ILE A 77 3.97 -23.03 6.33
N LEU A 78 4.54 -22.41 5.28
CA LEU A 78 3.78 -21.95 4.11
C LEU A 78 3.77 -22.94 2.95
N ASN A 79 4.55 -24.03 3.03
CA ASN A 79 4.70 -25.03 1.97
C ASN A 79 5.07 -24.39 0.60
N LEU A 80 5.93 -23.37 0.66
CA LEU A 80 6.47 -22.67 -0.51
C LEU A 80 7.98 -22.83 -0.56
N SER A 81 8.54 -22.85 -1.76
CA SER A 81 9.99 -22.96 -1.94
C SER A 81 10.72 -21.77 -1.30
N GLN A 82 11.93 -21.99 -0.82
CA GLN A 82 12.77 -20.94 -0.25
C GLN A 82 13.01 -19.76 -1.22
N PRO A 83 13.22 -19.96 -2.54
CA PRO A 83 13.28 -18.87 -3.50
C PRO A 83 12.00 -18.03 -3.55
N ALA A 84 10.81 -18.66 -3.49
CA ALA A 84 9.54 -17.96 -3.50
C ALA A 84 9.37 -17.09 -2.23
N ILE A 85 9.65 -17.65 -1.05
CA ILE A 85 9.61 -16.88 0.21
C ILE A 85 10.61 -15.73 0.19
N SER A 86 11.84 -15.97 -0.27
CA SER A 86 12.87 -14.93 -0.38
C SER A 86 12.43 -13.79 -1.31
N HIS A 87 11.73 -14.10 -2.40
CA HIS A 87 11.18 -13.09 -3.31
C HIS A 87 10.10 -12.23 -2.63
N HIS A 88 9.16 -12.86 -1.91
CA HIS A 88 8.12 -12.14 -1.17
C HIS A 88 8.71 -11.23 -0.08
N ILE A 89 9.68 -11.73 0.67
CA ILE A 89 10.40 -10.99 1.70
C ILE A 89 11.14 -9.79 1.10
N LYS A 90 11.84 -9.97 -0.03
CA LYS A 90 12.54 -8.87 -0.71
C LYS A 90 11.58 -7.74 -1.09
N ILE A 91 10.38 -8.06 -1.59
CA ILE A 91 9.38 -7.04 -1.92
C ILE A 91 8.89 -6.31 -0.66
N LEU A 92 8.64 -7.03 0.44
CA LEU A 92 8.23 -6.43 1.71
C LEU A 92 9.33 -5.53 2.30
N ASP A 93 10.59 -5.96 2.23
CA ASP A 93 11.77 -5.22 2.69
C ASP A 93 12.02 -3.97 1.84
N GLN A 94 11.95 -4.08 0.52
CA GLN A 94 12.03 -2.93 -0.40
C GLN A 94 10.88 -1.93 -0.22
N ALA A 95 9.71 -2.42 0.18
CA ALA A 95 8.59 -1.58 0.58
C ALA A 95 8.74 -1.02 2.00
N GLY A 96 9.85 -1.28 2.72
CA GLY A 96 10.08 -0.79 4.08
C GLY A 96 9.14 -1.38 5.14
N LEU A 97 8.40 -2.44 4.81
CA LEU A 97 7.41 -3.06 5.70
C LEU A 97 8.05 -3.94 6.78
N ILE A 98 9.16 -4.58 6.43
CA ILE A 98 9.97 -5.42 7.31
C ILE A 98 11.44 -5.02 7.17
N TYR A 99 12.29 -5.51 8.07
CA TYR A 99 13.74 -5.46 7.92
C TYR A 99 14.36 -6.75 8.45
N GLY A 100 15.53 -7.11 7.92
CA GLY A 100 16.28 -8.30 8.33
C GLY A 100 17.31 -7.98 9.43
N VAL A 101 17.33 -8.79 10.49
CA VAL A 101 18.31 -8.77 11.57
C VAL A 101 19.16 -10.04 11.50
N LYS A 102 20.47 -9.86 11.34
CA LYS A 102 21.42 -10.97 11.30
C LYS A 102 21.68 -11.50 12.72
N LYS A 103 21.34 -12.77 12.94
CA LYS A 103 21.56 -13.52 14.18
C LYS A 103 22.46 -14.73 13.86
N GLY A 104 23.78 -14.51 13.93
CA GLY A 104 24.77 -15.51 13.54
C GLY A 104 24.72 -15.85 12.05
N LYS A 105 24.43 -17.12 11.73
CA LYS A 105 24.28 -17.61 10.34
C LYS A 105 22.91 -17.35 9.74
N PHE A 106 21.94 -16.93 10.55
CA PHE A 106 20.56 -16.73 10.12
C PHE A 106 20.21 -15.24 10.03
N THR A 107 19.28 -14.91 9.14
CA THR A 107 18.61 -13.61 9.12
C THR A 107 17.16 -13.84 9.56
N SER A 108 16.76 -13.17 10.64
CA SER A 108 15.37 -13.13 11.11
C SER A 108 14.76 -11.81 10.68
N TYR A 109 13.50 -11.81 10.27
CA TYR A 109 12.80 -10.62 9.82
C TYR A 109 11.85 -10.10 10.89
N GLU A 110 11.77 -8.78 11.00
CA GLU A 110 10.94 -8.07 11.98
C GLU A 110 10.07 -7.02 11.26
N ILE A 111 8.92 -6.68 11.82
CA ILE A 111 8.10 -5.57 11.31
C ILE A 111 8.81 -4.24 11.55
N ASN A 112 8.84 -3.38 10.53
CA ASN A 112 9.33 -2.03 10.70
C ASN A 112 8.37 -1.19 11.55
N LYS A 113 8.66 -1.04 12.85
CA LYS A 113 7.82 -0.28 13.80
C LYS A 113 7.86 1.24 13.57
N ASN A 114 8.80 1.74 12.76
CA ASN A 114 8.83 3.15 12.37
C ASN A 114 7.75 3.49 11.33
N LEU A 115 7.08 2.47 10.77
CA LEU A 115 5.77 2.64 10.17
C LEU A 115 4.82 3.14 11.26
N LYS A 116 4.65 4.47 11.36
CA LYS A 116 3.66 5.01 12.29
C LYS A 116 2.32 4.31 12.00
N ARG A 117 1.62 3.85 13.03
CA ARG A 117 0.31 3.20 12.87
C ARG A 117 -0.69 4.01 12.03
N SER A 118 -0.48 5.32 11.92
CA SER A 118 -1.18 6.27 11.04
C SER A 118 -1.02 6.05 9.53
N TYR A 119 -0.22 5.07 9.10
CA TYR A 119 -0.03 4.75 7.67
C TYR A 119 -0.98 3.65 7.17
N LEU A 120 -1.58 2.85 8.07
CA LEU A 120 -2.36 1.68 7.69
C LEU A 120 -3.88 1.87 7.75
N ILE A 121 -4.41 2.89 8.44
CA ILE A 121 -5.78 3.42 8.32
C ILE A 121 -5.73 4.91 8.69
#